data_AF-A0A949CQN2-F1
#
_entry.id   AF-A0A949CQN2-F1
#
_cell.length_a   1.000
_cell.length_b   1.000
_cell.length_c   1.000
_cell.angle_alpha   90.00
_cell.angle_beta   90.00
_cell.angle_gamma   90.00
#
_symmetry.space_group_name_H-M   'P 1'
#
loop_
_entity.id
_entity.type
_entity.pdbx_description
1 polymer ?
#
loop_
_entity_poly.entity_id
_entity_poly.type
_entity_poly.pdbx_seq_one_letter_code
_entity_poly.pdbx_strand_id
1 'polypeptide(L)'
;MLLSRLLQSATVAYRLAGMETHWKRSSGFSLVELLVVLAVLGVLIGLVLPSVQAAREAARRMYCQNQLRQVGTAILNFESAQHVFPASGWTQVGPSNPDGKYVGWRTMILPYLEQTHVRSLYQSSLHWWEGTNLAVASIPIPTFTCPSVPTQPPILTAIAKTPRPSLSFMTPLGRADYEAIQGVQPGSIDPSRYDAQNRFSVMHRNSSNRFQSISDGASNTIMVVEAAARPSVYRRGRYHAGLFNDQGIGWVDSEGAFSFDGASSDGMREGCRPILGCSTAINAKNDNEPYSFHIGL
;
A
#
# COMPACT_ATOMS: atom_id res chain seq x y z
N MET A 1 -46.66 17.31 0.35
CA MET A 1 -46.68 18.52 1.21
C MET A 1 -45.29 19.10 1.54
N LEU A 2 -44.17 18.51 1.10
CA LEU A 2 -42.82 19.09 1.27
C LEU A 2 -42.24 19.74 -0.01
N LEU A 3 -42.82 19.48 -1.18
CA LEU A 3 -42.41 20.13 -2.44
C LEU A 3 -42.96 21.56 -2.64
N SER A 4 -44.00 21.98 -1.89
CA SER A 4 -44.57 23.32 -2.04
C SER A 4 -43.85 24.40 -1.23
N ARG A 5 -42.97 24.03 -0.28
CA ARG A 5 -42.23 24.99 0.56
C ARG A 5 -40.85 25.37 0.01
N LEU A 6 -40.27 24.61 -0.92
CA LEU A 6 -38.99 24.97 -1.57
C LEU A 6 -39.14 25.99 -2.70
N LEU A 7 -40.33 26.09 -3.32
CA LEU A 7 -40.59 27.06 -4.39
C LEU A 7 -40.97 28.46 -3.87
N GLN A 8 -41.21 28.64 -2.57
CA GLN A 8 -41.49 29.95 -1.98
C GLN A 8 -40.23 30.68 -1.46
N SER A 9 -39.09 30.00 -1.37
CA SER A 9 -37.82 30.63 -0.96
C SER A 9 -37.04 31.26 -2.13
N ALA A 10 -37.33 30.87 -3.37
CA ALA A 10 -36.64 31.39 -4.54
C ALA A 10 -37.15 32.77 -5.00
N THR A 11 -38.35 33.18 -4.58
CA THR A 11 -39.00 34.40 -5.08
C THR A 11 -38.65 35.67 -4.31
N VAL A 12 -37.97 35.56 -3.16
CA VAL A 12 -37.64 36.73 -2.30
C VAL A 12 -36.26 37.33 -2.64
N ALA A 13 -35.36 36.59 -3.28
CA ALA A 13 -34.02 37.08 -3.60
C ALA A 13 -33.92 37.95 -4.87
N TYR A 14 -34.98 38.05 -5.67
CA TYR A 14 -34.95 38.82 -6.94
C TYR A 14 -35.38 40.28 -6.82
N ARG A 15 -35.66 40.78 -5.61
CA ARG A 15 -36.26 42.12 -5.42
C ARG A 15 -35.34 43.22 -4.87
N LEU A 16 -34.03 43.00 -4.75
CA LEU A 16 -33.09 44.04 -4.31
C LEU A 16 -31.72 43.91 -4.98
N ALA A 17 -31.61 44.39 -6.22
CA ALA A 17 -30.36 44.93 -6.76
C ALA A 17 -30.63 45.63 -8.10
N GLY A 18 -31.30 46.79 -8.05
CA GLY A 18 -31.13 47.80 -9.07
C GLY A 18 -29.71 48.37 -8.96
N MET A 19 -28.72 47.64 -9.47
CA MET A 19 -27.42 48.19 -9.81
C MET A 19 -27.46 48.48 -11.30
N GLU A 20 -27.71 49.74 -11.64
CA GLU A 20 -27.43 50.30 -12.96
C GLU A 20 -25.94 50.06 -13.27
N THR A 21 -25.64 48.98 -13.98
CA THR A 21 -24.30 48.74 -14.52
C THR A 21 -24.09 49.74 -15.64
N HIS A 22 -23.41 50.86 -15.34
CA HIS A 22 -22.81 51.70 -16.36
C HIS A 22 -21.77 50.85 -17.13
N TRP A 23 -22.21 50.20 -18.21
CA TRP A 23 -21.31 49.66 -19.22
C TRP A 23 -20.60 50.86 -19.84
N LYS A 24 -19.40 51.17 -19.34
CA LYS A 24 -18.42 51.94 -20.11
C LYS A 24 -18.34 51.26 -21.48
N ARG A 25 -18.58 52.02 -22.56
CA ARG A 25 -18.30 51.57 -23.93
C ARG A 25 -16.79 51.27 -24.00
N SER A 26 -16.43 50.02 -23.73
CA SER A 26 -15.11 49.50 -24.04
C SER A 26 -15.01 49.42 -25.56
N SER A 27 -13.86 49.83 -26.10
CA SER A 27 -13.48 49.56 -27.48
C SER A 27 -13.70 48.07 -27.77
N GLY A 28 -14.55 47.75 -28.75
CA GLY A 28 -14.87 46.38 -29.11
C GLY A 28 -13.63 45.63 -29.59
N PHE A 29 -13.37 44.48 -29.02
CA PHE A 29 -12.31 43.56 -29.45
C PHE A 29 -12.64 43.06 -30.86
N SER A 30 -11.68 43.10 -31.77
CA SER A 30 -11.86 42.54 -33.11
C SER A 30 -11.92 41.01 -33.05
N LEU A 31 -12.64 40.39 -33.99
CA LEU A 31 -12.72 38.93 -34.09
C LEU A 31 -11.33 38.28 -34.22
N VAL A 32 -10.40 38.97 -34.89
CA VAL A 32 -9.02 38.53 -35.06
C VAL A 32 -8.27 38.54 -33.74
N GLU A 33 -8.38 39.59 -32.93
CA GLU A 33 -7.72 39.66 -31.62
C GLU A 33 -8.22 38.55 -30.69
N LEU A 34 -9.53 38.26 -30.68
CA LEU A 34 -10.08 37.17 -29.89
C LEU A 34 -9.53 35.80 -30.34
N LEU A 35 -9.42 35.60 -31.65
CA LEU A 35 -8.92 34.36 -32.23
C LEU A 35 -7.44 34.12 -31.87
N VAL A 36 -6.60 35.17 -31.93
CA VAL A 36 -5.18 35.08 -31.53
C VAL A 36 -5.05 34.74 -30.05
N VAL A 37 -5.85 35.37 -29.17
CA VAL A 37 -5.80 35.09 -27.72
C VAL A 37 -6.18 33.64 -27.42
N LEU A 38 -7.26 33.15 -28.03
CA LEU A 38 -7.68 31.75 -27.85
C LEU A 38 -6.64 30.78 -28.43
N ALA A 39 -5.99 31.12 -29.55
CA ALA A 39 -4.92 30.31 -30.11
C ALA A 39 -3.72 30.19 -29.15
N VAL A 40 -3.28 31.30 -28.55
CA VAL A 40 -2.18 31.29 -27.58
C VAL A 40 -2.57 30.53 -26.30
N LEU A 41 -3.76 30.75 -25.75
CA LEU A 41 -4.26 29.99 -24.59
C LEU A 41 -4.35 28.48 -24.89
N GLY A 42 -4.80 28.10 -26.09
CA GLY A 42 -4.84 26.71 -26.53
C GLY A 42 -3.46 26.06 -26.56
N VAL A 43 -2.44 26.77 -27.06
CA VAL A 43 -1.05 26.28 -27.07
C VAL A 43 -0.52 26.16 -25.64
N LEU A 44 -0.71 27.16 -24.78
CA LEU A 44 -0.25 27.12 -23.39
C LEU A 44 -0.90 25.96 -22.63
N ILE A 45 -2.22 25.76 -22.74
CA ILE A 45 -2.93 24.65 -22.10
C ILE A 45 -2.47 23.30 -22.67
N GLY A 46 -2.27 23.21 -23.99
CA GLY A 46 -1.80 22.01 -24.67
C GLY A 46 -0.42 21.55 -24.19
N LEU A 47 0.47 22.48 -23.86
CA LEU A 47 1.80 22.19 -23.31
C LEU A 47 1.78 21.87 -21.81
N VAL A 48 0.82 22.42 -21.06
CA VAL A 48 0.72 22.23 -19.60
C VAL A 48 0.11 20.88 -19.23
N LEU A 49 -0.87 20.38 -19.98
CA LEU A 49 -1.58 19.13 -19.62
C LEU A 49 -0.70 17.88 -19.48
N PRO A 50 0.20 17.52 -20.43
CA PRO A 50 1.07 16.36 -20.27
C PRO A 50 2.02 16.52 -19.07
N SER A 51 2.49 17.75 -18.84
CA SER A 51 3.41 18.09 -17.75
C SER A 51 2.75 17.99 -16.37
N VAL A 52 1.48 18.37 -16.25
CA VAL A 52 0.73 18.27 -14.99
C VAL A 52 0.53 16.82 -14.55
N GLN A 53 0.34 15.88 -15.49
CA GLN A 53 0.18 14.47 -15.14
C GLN A 53 1.50 13.85 -14.68
N ALA A 54 2.61 14.16 -15.36
CA ALA A 54 3.94 13.75 -14.91
C ALA A 54 4.26 14.29 -13.50
N ALA A 55 3.93 15.55 -13.23
CA ALA A 55 4.10 16.15 -11.91
C ALA A 55 3.23 15.47 -10.83
N ARG A 56 1.98 15.13 -11.15
CA ARG A 56 1.08 14.41 -10.23
C ARG A 56 1.61 13.03 -9.88
N GLU A 57 2.09 12.27 -10.86
CA GLU A 57 2.63 10.94 -10.62
C GLU A 57 3.95 11.00 -9.84
N ALA A 58 4.81 11.98 -10.13
CA ALA A 58 6.00 12.22 -9.32
C ALA A 58 5.65 12.55 -7.86
N ALA A 59 4.60 13.35 -7.61
CA ALA A 59 4.13 13.64 -6.26
C ALA A 59 3.58 12.39 -5.55
N ARG A 60 2.81 11.55 -6.23
CA ARG A 60 2.32 10.27 -5.68
C ARG A 60 3.48 9.34 -5.33
N ARG A 61 4.48 9.23 -6.20
CA ARG A 61 5.71 8.49 -5.95
C ARG A 61 6.45 8.98 -4.71
N MET A 62 6.67 10.28 -4.59
CA MET A 62 7.31 10.86 -3.40
C MET A 62 6.51 10.53 -2.14
N TYR A 63 5.18 10.55 -2.21
CA TYR A 63 4.32 10.20 -1.09
C TYR A 63 4.48 8.72 -0.69
N CYS A 64 4.48 7.78 -1.66
CA CYS A 64 4.69 6.35 -1.35
C CYS A 64 6.09 6.08 -0.77
N GLN A 65 7.12 6.71 -1.32
CA GLN A 65 8.48 6.63 -0.77
C GLN A 65 8.57 7.17 0.65
N ASN A 66 7.89 8.28 0.94
CA ASN A 66 7.86 8.87 2.29
C ASN A 66 7.08 8.00 3.29
N GLN A 67 6.02 7.32 2.86
CA GLN A 67 5.35 6.35 3.72
C GLN A 67 6.25 5.15 4.03
N LEU A 68 6.91 4.57 3.02
CA LEU A 68 7.83 3.45 3.23
C LEU A 68 8.99 3.85 4.16
N ARG A 69 9.49 5.09 4.04
CA ARG A 69 10.47 5.65 4.98
C ARG A 69 9.91 5.77 6.40
N GLN A 70 8.69 6.29 6.57
CA GLN A 70 8.04 6.36 7.89
C GLN A 70 7.87 4.98 8.52
N VAL A 71 7.46 3.99 7.73
CA VAL A 71 7.35 2.59 8.14
C VAL A 71 8.72 2.04 8.58
N GLY A 72 9.78 2.26 7.79
CA GLY A 72 11.14 1.83 8.13
C GLY A 72 11.64 2.47 9.42
N THR A 73 11.44 3.78 9.60
CA THR A 73 11.78 4.49 10.84
C THR A 73 10.99 3.94 12.03
N ALA A 74 9.69 3.65 11.85
CA ALA A 74 8.87 3.08 12.91
C ALA A 74 9.34 1.68 13.33
N ILE A 75 9.79 0.84 12.40
CA ILE A 75 10.41 -0.46 12.69
C ILE A 75 11.70 -0.28 13.50
N LEU A 76 12.56 0.66 13.09
CA LEU A 76 13.82 0.93 13.80
C LEU A 76 13.57 1.50 15.20
N ASN A 77 12.55 2.34 15.37
CA ASN A 77 12.16 2.84 16.69
C ASN A 77 11.59 1.73 17.58
N PHE A 78 10.80 0.81 17.00
CA PHE A 78 10.36 -0.40 17.71
C PHE A 78 11.57 -1.24 18.15
N GLU A 79 12.51 -1.49 17.25
CA GLU A 79 13.72 -2.27 17.55
C GLU A 79 14.55 -1.60 18.64
N SER A 80 14.75 -0.28 18.58
CA SER A 80 15.45 0.49 19.62
C SER A 80 14.80 0.34 21.00
N ALA A 81 13.47 0.33 21.06
CA ALA A 81 12.71 0.23 22.30
C ALA A 81 12.57 -1.22 22.83
N GLN A 82 12.52 -2.22 21.95
CA GLN A 82 12.29 -3.63 22.31
C GLN A 82 13.54 -4.51 22.20
N HIS A 83 14.64 -3.97 21.68
CA HIS A 83 15.90 -4.65 21.38
C HIS A 83 15.76 -5.87 20.46
N VAL A 84 14.70 -5.89 19.67
CA VAL A 84 14.35 -6.97 18.75
C VAL A 84 13.52 -6.40 17.60
N PHE A 85 13.77 -6.87 16.37
CA PHE A 85 12.92 -6.55 15.24
C PHE A 85 11.56 -7.23 15.37
N PRO A 86 10.47 -6.60 14.89
CA PRO A 86 9.18 -7.25 14.88
C PRO A 86 9.22 -8.41 13.86
N ALA A 87 8.77 -9.60 14.27
CA ALA A 87 8.51 -10.68 13.32
C ALA A 87 7.43 -10.23 12.32
N SER A 88 7.55 -10.58 11.04
CA SER A 88 6.53 -10.27 10.03
C SER A 88 5.13 -10.74 10.44
N GLY A 89 5.07 -11.83 11.20
CA GLY A 89 3.87 -12.23 11.88
C GLY A 89 4.17 -13.34 12.87
N TRP A 90 3.44 -13.30 13.97
CA TRP A 90 3.38 -14.41 14.91
C TRP A 90 2.24 -15.33 14.51
N THR A 91 2.47 -16.64 14.56
CA THR A 91 1.47 -17.67 14.20
C THR A 91 1.55 -18.90 15.11
N GLN A 92 2.54 -18.94 16.00
CA GLN A 92 2.81 -20.07 16.89
C GLN A 92 3.33 -19.57 18.23
N VAL A 93 3.29 -20.44 19.24
CA VAL A 93 3.82 -20.17 20.57
C VAL A 93 5.33 -19.91 20.50
N GLY A 94 5.79 -18.87 21.18
CA GLY A 94 7.21 -18.55 21.29
C GLY A 94 7.48 -17.49 22.37
N PRO A 95 8.74 -17.15 22.63
CA PRO A 95 9.11 -16.22 23.70
C PRO A 95 8.44 -14.84 23.59
N SER A 96 8.26 -14.35 22.36
CA SER A 96 7.59 -13.07 22.07
C SER A 96 6.11 -13.22 21.69
N ASN A 97 5.56 -14.44 21.76
CA ASN A 97 4.15 -14.75 21.51
C ASN A 97 3.71 -15.98 22.35
N PRO A 98 3.65 -15.85 23.68
CA PRO A 98 3.39 -16.98 24.57
C PRO A 98 2.02 -17.64 24.33
N ASP A 99 1.03 -16.85 23.91
CA ASP A 99 -0.34 -17.32 23.68
C ASP A 99 -0.56 -17.92 22.27
N GLY A 100 0.49 -17.97 21.44
CA GLY A 100 0.40 -18.54 20.09
C GLY A 100 -0.58 -17.79 19.17
N LYS A 101 -0.81 -16.50 19.43
CA LYS A 101 -1.78 -15.70 18.69
C LYS A 101 -1.24 -15.24 17.34
N TYR A 102 -2.19 -15.02 16.44
CA TYR A 102 -1.90 -14.57 15.09
C TYR A 102 -1.88 -13.05 15.07
N VAL A 103 -0.69 -12.48 15.04
CA VAL A 103 -0.48 -11.03 15.17
C VAL A 103 0.52 -10.56 14.12
N GLY A 104 0.11 -9.62 13.27
CA GLY A 104 0.97 -9.04 12.25
C GLY A 104 1.86 -7.91 12.78
N TRP A 105 3.03 -7.75 12.16
CA TRP A 105 4.07 -6.77 12.56
C TRP A 105 3.57 -5.32 12.60
N ARG A 106 2.65 -4.96 11.69
CA ARG A 106 2.14 -3.60 11.56
C ARG A 106 1.44 -3.11 12.83
N THR A 107 0.78 -4.02 13.56
CA THR A 107 0.12 -3.69 14.84
C THR A 107 1.12 -3.26 15.91
N MET A 108 2.36 -3.75 15.84
CA MET A 108 3.42 -3.48 16.82
C MET A 108 4.04 -2.10 16.63
N ILE A 109 4.10 -1.64 15.38
CA ILE A 109 4.75 -0.37 15.05
C ILE A 109 3.80 0.84 15.09
N LEU A 110 2.50 0.63 15.29
CA LEU A 110 1.49 1.70 15.35
C LEU A 110 1.85 2.86 16.30
N PRO A 111 2.38 2.64 17.53
CA PRO A 111 2.80 3.73 18.40
C PRO A 111 3.88 4.64 17.79
N TYR A 112 4.73 4.09 16.93
CA TYR A 112 5.81 4.81 16.26
C TYR A 112 5.38 5.42 14.91
N LEU A 113 4.10 5.29 14.57
CA LEU A 113 3.44 5.89 13.41
C LEU A 113 2.37 6.91 13.83
N GLU A 114 2.40 7.39 15.08
CA GLU A 114 1.37 8.27 15.65
C GLU A 114 -0.05 7.66 15.61
N GLN A 115 -0.15 6.31 15.60
CA GLN A 115 -1.40 5.56 15.62
C GLN A 115 -1.69 4.96 17.01
N THR A 116 -1.32 5.66 18.08
CA THR A 116 -1.46 5.20 19.48
C THR A 116 -2.92 4.89 19.85
N HIS A 117 -3.88 5.68 19.33
CA HIS A 117 -5.30 5.41 19.54
C HIS A 117 -5.71 4.05 18.98
N VAL A 118 -5.37 3.77 17.71
CA VAL A 118 -5.67 2.47 17.06
C VAL A 118 -4.99 1.33 17.80
N ARG A 119 -3.73 1.52 18.22
CA ARG A 119 -3.00 0.52 19.01
C ARG A 119 -3.71 0.17 20.31
N SER A 120 -4.28 1.15 21.00
CA SER A 120 -4.95 0.95 22.30
C SER A 120 -6.20 0.08 22.21
N LEU A 121 -6.84 0.02 21.04
CA LEU A 121 -8.01 -0.81 20.77
C LEU A 121 -7.63 -2.27 20.46
N TYR A 122 -6.37 -2.52 20.09
CA TYR A 122 -5.89 -3.84 19.67
C TYR A 122 -5.43 -4.69 20.87
N GLN A 123 -6.04 -5.88 21.02
CA GLN A 123 -5.75 -6.84 22.06
C GLN A 123 -4.80 -7.94 21.55
N SER A 124 -3.54 -7.89 21.97
CA SER A 124 -2.51 -8.85 21.55
C SER A 124 -2.72 -10.28 22.06
N SER A 125 -3.59 -10.47 23.06
CA SER A 125 -3.97 -11.78 23.62
C SER A 125 -5.02 -12.52 22.78
N LEU A 126 -5.55 -11.89 21.73
CA LEU A 126 -6.53 -12.47 20.80
C LEU A 126 -5.91 -12.62 19.41
N HIS A 127 -6.45 -13.52 18.59
CA HIS A 127 -6.12 -13.52 17.17
C HIS A 127 -6.60 -12.20 16.54
N TRP A 128 -5.95 -11.75 15.46
CA TRP A 128 -6.31 -10.49 14.82
C TRP A 128 -7.77 -10.47 14.29
N TRP A 129 -8.37 -11.63 14.04
CA TRP A 129 -9.75 -11.80 13.57
C TRP A 129 -10.79 -11.98 14.69
N GLU A 130 -10.39 -11.88 15.96
CA GLU A 130 -11.26 -12.13 17.12
C GLU A 130 -11.61 -10.87 17.90
N GLY A 131 -12.74 -10.90 18.59
CA GLY A 131 -13.15 -9.83 19.51
C GLY A 131 -13.13 -8.44 18.86
N THR A 132 -12.53 -7.47 19.56
CA THR A 132 -12.41 -6.10 19.06
C THR A 132 -11.38 -5.96 17.93
N ASN A 133 -10.46 -6.91 17.77
CA ASN A 133 -9.39 -6.81 16.76
C ASN A 133 -9.95 -6.79 15.34
N LEU A 134 -11.05 -7.50 15.08
CA LEU A 134 -11.68 -7.49 13.76
C LEU A 134 -12.22 -6.10 13.38
N ALA A 135 -12.75 -5.35 14.34
CA ALA A 135 -13.17 -3.97 14.12
C ALA A 135 -11.97 -3.06 13.89
N VAL A 136 -10.89 -3.24 14.67
CA VAL A 136 -9.62 -2.51 14.50
C VAL A 136 -9.02 -2.76 13.11
N ALA A 137 -9.09 -4.00 12.64
CA ALA A 137 -8.60 -4.40 11.32
C ALA A 137 -9.27 -3.67 10.16
N SER A 138 -10.48 -3.13 10.35
CA SER A 138 -11.23 -2.36 9.35
C SER A 138 -10.83 -0.88 9.31
N ILE A 139 -10.06 -0.38 10.29
CA ILE A 139 -9.61 1.01 10.34
C ILE A 139 -8.53 1.22 9.28
N PRO A 140 -8.71 2.13 8.31
CA PRO A 140 -7.68 2.43 7.32
C PRO A 140 -6.54 3.22 7.96
N ILE A 141 -5.30 2.81 7.70
CA ILE A 141 -4.09 3.53 8.12
C ILE A 141 -3.41 4.11 6.87
N PRO A 142 -3.51 5.43 6.62
CA PRO A 142 -3.00 6.03 5.38
C PRO A 142 -1.50 5.84 5.14
N THR A 143 -0.71 5.61 6.19
CA THR A 143 0.73 5.34 6.08
C THR A 143 1.04 3.95 5.52
N PHE A 144 0.04 3.06 5.42
CA PHE A 144 0.21 1.75 4.81
C PHE A 144 -0.27 1.68 3.36
N THR A 145 -0.76 2.76 2.75
CA THR A 145 -1.38 2.71 1.42
C THR A 145 -0.75 3.67 0.43
N CYS A 146 -0.37 3.16 -0.74
CA CYS A 146 0.26 3.99 -1.78
C CYS A 146 -0.81 4.61 -2.70
N PRO A 147 -0.91 5.95 -2.83
CA PRO A 147 -1.92 6.62 -3.69
C PRO A 147 -1.76 6.34 -5.20
N SER A 148 -0.65 5.74 -5.60
CA SER A 148 -0.36 5.33 -6.98
C SER A 148 -1.02 4.01 -7.34
N VAL A 149 -1.47 3.27 -6.33
CA VAL A 149 -2.12 1.99 -6.54
C VAL A 149 -3.52 2.24 -7.10
N PRO A 150 -3.92 1.55 -8.18
CA PRO A 150 -5.27 1.64 -8.72
C PRO A 150 -6.34 1.26 -7.69
N THR A 151 -7.58 1.67 -7.96
CA THR A 151 -8.74 1.24 -7.17
C THR A 151 -8.82 -0.28 -7.14
N GLN A 152 -9.00 -0.82 -5.94
CA GLN A 152 -9.02 -2.25 -5.67
C GLN A 152 -10.37 -2.69 -5.10
N PRO A 153 -10.75 -3.96 -5.29
CA PRO A 153 -11.93 -4.52 -4.63
C PRO A 153 -11.76 -4.50 -3.10
N PRO A 154 -12.87 -4.45 -2.35
CA PRO A 154 -12.84 -4.56 -0.90
C PRO A 154 -12.23 -5.90 -0.46
N ILE A 155 -11.53 -5.89 0.67
CA ILE A 155 -10.89 -7.07 1.24
C ILE A 155 -11.88 -7.75 2.18
N LEU A 156 -12.54 -8.80 1.69
CA LEU A 156 -13.61 -9.51 2.41
C LEU A 156 -13.19 -10.91 2.85
N THR A 157 -11.98 -11.34 2.55
CA THR A 157 -11.42 -12.63 2.93
C THR A 157 -9.97 -12.48 3.36
N ALA A 158 -9.41 -13.49 4.01
CA ALA A 158 -7.98 -13.62 4.29
C ALA A 158 -7.52 -15.06 4.09
N ILE A 159 -6.22 -15.26 3.80
CA ILE A 159 -5.68 -16.56 3.40
C ILE A 159 -5.94 -17.66 4.42
N ALA A 160 -6.49 -18.80 4.00
CA ALA A 160 -6.64 -19.95 4.89
C ALA A 160 -5.30 -20.71 4.98
N LYS A 161 -4.71 -20.81 6.18
CA LYS A 161 -3.47 -21.56 6.39
C LYS A 161 -3.51 -22.26 7.74
N THR A 162 -3.64 -23.59 7.72
CA THR A 162 -3.72 -24.39 8.94
C THR A 162 -2.60 -24.03 9.93
N PRO A 163 -2.90 -23.78 11.22
CA PRO A 163 -4.21 -23.93 11.88
C PRO A 163 -5.20 -22.74 11.78
N ARG A 164 -4.89 -21.65 11.08
CA ARG A 164 -5.85 -20.55 10.85
C ARG A 164 -7.01 -21.02 9.96
N PRO A 165 -8.27 -20.81 10.37
CA PRO A 165 -9.44 -21.14 9.54
C PRO A 165 -9.56 -20.22 8.33
N SER A 166 -10.43 -20.57 7.38
CA SER A 166 -10.87 -19.63 6.35
C SER A 166 -11.64 -18.49 7.00
N LEU A 167 -11.32 -17.24 6.62
CA LEU A 167 -11.92 -16.04 7.20
C LEU A 167 -12.69 -15.28 6.11
N SER A 168 -13.92 -14.88 6.43
CA SER A 168 -14.74 -13.99 5.62
C SER A 168 -15.33 -12.88 6.48
N PHE A 169 -15.47 -11.69 5.90
CA PHE A 169 -15.83 -10.47 6.63
C PHE A 169 -17.01 -9.76 5.98
N MET A 170 -17.90 -9.20 6.80
CA MET A 170 -18.97 -8.31 6.32
C MET A 170 -18.44 -6.89 6.09
N THR A 171 -17.51 -6.45 6.94
CA THR A 171 -16.82 -5.16 6.83
C THR A 171 -15.44 -5.38 6.20
N PRO A 172 -15.07 -4.64 5.15
CA PRO A 172 -13.77 -4.79 4.53
C PRO A 172 -12.61 -4.47 5.49
N LEU A 173 -11.53 -5.23 5.39
CA LEU A 173 -10.28 -4.90 6.10
C LEU A 173 -9.63 -3.64 5.52
N GLY A 174 -8.92 -2.90 6.38
CA GLY A 174 -8.03 -1.83 5.96
C GLY A 174 -6.86 -2.40 5.16
N ARG A 175 -6.55 -1.76 4.04
CA ARG A 175 -5.52 -2.21 3.10
C ARG A 175 -4.10 -1.90 3.59
N ALA A 176 -3.14 -2.71 3.13
CA ALA A 176 -1.73 -2.36 3.11
C ALA A 176 -1.12 -2.62 1.72
N ASP A 177 -0.25 -1.70 1.28
CA ASP A 177 0.54 -1.80 0.05
C ASP A 177 2.06 -1.91 0.35
N TYR A 178 2.46 -2.02 1.62
CA TYR A 178 3.85 -2.30 2.00
C TYR A 178 3.92 -3.48 2.94
N GLU A 179 4.74 -4.47 2.64
CA GLU A 179 4.80 -5.74 3.36
C GLU A 179 6.24 -6.16 3.68
N ALA A 180 6.40 -6.85 4.81
CA ALA A 180 7.66 -7.40 5.25
C ALA A 180 8.11 -8.57 4.37
N ILE A 181 9.42 -8.72 4.22
CA ILE A 181 10.03 -9.83 3.50
C ILE A 181 10.45 -10.91 4.49
N GLN A 182 10.11 -12.17 4.19
CA GLN A 182 10.53 -13.32 4.97
C GLN A 182 11.92 -13.82 4.59
N GLY A 183 12.39 -13.50 3.39
CA GLY A 183 13.67 -13.97 2.89
C GLY A 183 13.67 -14.19 1.37
N VAL A 184 14.57 -15.07 0.93
CA VAL A 184 14.68 -15.55 -0.46
C VAL A 184 14.41 -17.05 -0.48
N GLN A 185 13.61 -17.55 -1.41
CA GLN A 185 13.31 -18.97 -1.52
C GLN A 185 14.59 -19.77 -1.93
N PRO A 186 14.88 -20.93 -1.31
CA PRO A 186 16.03 -21.74 -1.69
C PRO A 186 15.96 -22.15 -3.16
N GLY A 187 17.06 -21.94 -3.89
CA GLY A 187 17.14 -22.22 -5.32
C GLY A 187 16.42 -21.21 -6.21
N SER A 188 15.95 -20.09 -5.66
CA SER A 188 15.46 -18.93 -6.42
C SER A 188 16.55 -17.88 -6.62
N ILE A 189 16.36 -16.98 -7.60
CA ILE A 189 17.17 -15.77 -7.90
C ILE A 189 18.67 -16.02 -8.08
N ASP A 190 19.37 -16.33 -6.98
CA ASP A 190 20.74 -16.80 -6.95
C ASP A 190 20.86 -18.06 -6.05
N PRO A 191 20.74 -19.26 -6.64
CA PRO A 191 20.84 -20.54 -5.93
C PRO A 191 22.19 -20.79 -5.26
N SER A 192 23.24 -20.07 -5.66
CA SER A 192 24.58 -20.21 -5.09
C SER A 192 24.75 -19.42 -3.79
N ARG A 193 23.90 -18.41 -3.57
CA ARG A 193 23.92 -17.55 -2.39
C ARG A 193 22.92 -17.95 -1.32
N TYR A 194 21.73 -18.43 -1.73
CA TYR A 194 20.63 -18.69 -0.79
C TYR A 194 20.28 -20.18 -0.70
N ASP A 195 20.42 -20.72 0.50
CA ASP A 195 20.05 -22.09 0.88
C ASP A 195 18.95 -22.11 1.95
N ALA A 196 18.67 -23.28 2.51
CA ALA A 196 17.63 -23.42 3.53
C ALA A 196 18.00 -22.77 4.88
N GLN A 197 19.28 -22.49 5.12
CA GLN A 197 19.83 -22.02 6.38
C GLN A 197 20.03 -20.49 6.39
N ASN A 198 20.38 -19.89 5.25
CA ASN A 198 20.69 -18.46 5.15
C ASN A 198 19.63 -17.64 4.38
N ARG A 199 18.49 -18.27 4.03
CA ARG A 199 17.40 -17.61 3.29
C ARG A 199 16.70 -16.47 4.00
N PHE A 200 16.71 -16.44 5.33
CA PHE A 200 15.75 -15.67 6.11
C PHE A 200 16.11 -14.19 6.22
N SER A 201 15.12 -13.31 6.08
CA SER A 201 15.25 -11.88 6.37
C SER A 201 15.15 -11.63 7.87
N VAL A 202 15.63 -10.47 8.33
CA VAL A 202 15.64 -10.09 9.75
C VAL A 202 14.24 -10.09 10.38
N MET A 203 13.19 -9.81 9.60
CA MET A 203 11.79 -9.83 10.05
C MET A 203 11.04 -11.10 9.64
N HIS A 204 11.70 -12.24 9.44
CA HIS A 204 10.97 -13.46 9.05
C HIS A 204 9.90 -13.87 10.07
N ARG A 205 8.98 -14.73 9.66
CA ARG A 205 7.89 -15.18 10.53
C ARG A 205 8.40 -15.79 11.82
N ASN A 206 7.74 -15.46 12.93
CA ASN A 206 8.10 -15.87 14.29
C ASN A 206 9.56 -15.58 14.70
N SER A 207 10.24 -14.61 14.05
CA SER A 207 11.61 -14.24 14.38
C SER A 207 11.73 -13.39 15.65
N SER A 208 12.86 -13.50 16.33
CA SER A 208 13.27 -12.58 17.40
C SER A 208 14.70 -12.08 17.16
N ASN A 209 14.97 -11.61 15.94
CA ASN A 209 16.30 -11.15 15.54
C ASN A 209 16.60 -9.76 16.11
N ARG A 210 17.85 -9.52 16.50
CA ARG A 210 18.31 -8.25 17.07
C ARG A 210 19.09 -7.44 16.05
N PHE A 211 19.25 -6.13 16.24
CA PHE A 211 20.09 -5.30 15.37
C PHE A 211 21.49 -5.90 15.11
N GLN A 212 22.10 -6.47 16.15
CA GLN A 212 23.43 -7.09 16.10
C GLN A 212 23.55 -8.27 15.12
N SER A 213 22.43 -8.88 14.72
CA SER A 213 22.44 -9.96 13.72
C SER A 213 22.70 -9.47 12.30
N ILE A 214 22.57 -8.15 12.05
CA ILE A 214 22.85 -7.53 10.75
C ILE A 214 24.33 -7.12 10.69
N SER A 215 25.20 -8.09 10.36
CA SER A 215 26.66 -7.90 10.37
C SER A 215 27.19 -6.96 9.28
N ASP A 216 26.45 -6.81 8.17
CA ASP A 216 26.81 -6.00 7.00
C ASP A 216 26.12 -4.61 6.99
N GLY A 217 25.42 -4.27 8.08
CA GLY A 217 24.78 -2.98 8.30
C GLY A 217 23.36 -2.87 7.75
N ALA A 218 22.48 -2.20 8.52
CA ALA A 218 21.06 -2.06 8.18
C ALA A 218 20.80 -1.31 6.86
N SER A 219 21.77 -0.53 6.35
CA SER A 219 21.68 0.12 5.03
C SER A 219 21.67 -0.87 3.86
N ASN A 220 22.13 -2.11 4.07
CA ASN A 220 22.17 -3.18 3.07
C ASN A 220 21.05 -4.20 3.23
N THR A 221 20.15 -4.01 4.20
CA THR A 221 19.07 -4.97 4.53
C THR A 221 17.72 -4.50 4.02
N ILE A 222 17.01 -5.38 3.29
CA ILE A 222 15.63 -5.15 2.87
C ILE A 222 14.69 -5.75 3.94
N MET A 223 13.97 -4.88 4.65
CA MET A 223 12.98 -5.30 5.67
C MET A 223 11.56 -5.33 5.10
N VAL A 224 11.16 -4.26 4.42
CA VAL A 224 9.81 -4.02 3.89
C VAL A 224 9.92 -3.55 2.45
N VAL A 225 8.99 -4.01 1.61
CA VAL A 225 8.89 -3.61 0.20
C VAL A 225 7.48 -3.10 -0.10
N GLU A 226 7.33 -2.45 -1.25
CA GLU A 226 6.01 -2.22 -1.83
C GLU A 226 5.44 -3.54 -2.38
N ALA A 227 4.22 -3.85 -1.97
CA ALA A 227 3.44 -5.04 -2.32
C ALA A 227 2.05 -4.60 -2.83
N ALA A 228 2.06 -3.72 -3.83
CA ALA A 228 0.89 -2.98 -4.27
C ALA A 228 -0.20 -3.85 -4.92
N ALA A 229 -1.43 -3.33 -4.87
CA ALA A 229 -2.62 -3.76 -5.62
C ALA A 229 -3.28 -5.09 -5.22
N ARG A 230 -2.84 -5.75 -4.14
CA ARG A 230 -3.43 -7.01 -3.70
C ARG A 230 -4.83 -6.76 -3.09
N PRO A 231 -5.87 -7.53 -3.44
CA PRO A 231 -5.79 -8.88 -4.00
C PRO A 231 -5.78 -8.97 -5.53
N SER A 232 -5.91 -7.87 -6.25
CA SER A 232 -5.88 -7.88 -7.71
C SER A 232 -4.48 -8.26 -8.21
N VAL A 233 -4.41 -9.16 -9.19
CA VAL A 233 -3.13 -9.60 -9.73
C VAL A 233 -2.74 -8.78 -10.95
N TYR A 234 -1.51 -8.27 -10.93
CA TYR A 234 -0.89 -7.53 -12.02
C TYR A 234 0.37 -8.26 -12.48
N ARG A 235 0.60 -8.30 -13.80
CA ARG A 235 1.84 -8.78 -14.41
C ARG A 235 2.28 -7.75 -15.44
N ARG A 236 3.50 -7.24 -15.32
CA ARG A 236 4.05 -6.18 -16.17
C ARG A 236 3.09 -4.99 -16.40
N GLY A 237 2.49 -4.47 -15.35
CA GLY A 237 1.57 -3.32 -15.45
C GLY A 237 0.16 -3.66 -15.94
N ARG A 238 -0.12 -4.91 -16.31
CA ARG A 238 -1.45 -5.32 -16.81
C ARG A 238 -2.22 -6.07 -15.73
N TYR A 239 -3.48 -5.70 -15.55
CA TYR A 239 -4.40 -6.42 -14.67
C TYR A 239 -4.79 -7.76 -15.28
N HIS A 240 -4.73 -8.84 -14.50
CA HIS A 240 -5.16 -10.18 -14.89
C HIS A 240 -6.44 -10.58 -14.17
N ALA A 241 -7.56 -10.48 -14.88
CA ALA A 241 -8.87 -10.88 -14.35
C ALA A 241 -8.90 -12.38 -14.02
N GLY A 242 -9.56 -12.74 -12.92
CA GLY A 242 -9.72 -14.12 -12.46
C GLY A 242 -8.54 -14.65 -11.63
N LEU A 243 -7.44 -13.92 -11.55
CA LEU A 243 -6.34 -14.20 -10.63
C LEU A 243 -6.46 -13.33 -9.37
N PHE A 244 -6.22 -13.95 -8.22
CA PHE A 244 -6.32 -13.30 -6.91
C PHE A 244 -5.13 -13.70 -6.04
N ASN A 245 -4.59 -12.74 -5.29
CA ASN A 245 -3.59 -12.98 -4.26
C ASN A 245 -4.13 -12.52 -2.92
N ASP A 246 -4.37 -13.45 -2.00
CA ASP A 246 -4.89 -13.18 -0.67
C ASP A 246 -3.80 -12.94 0.40
N GLN A 247 -2.52 -12.92 0.02
CA GLN A 247 -1.41 -12.61 0.91
C GLN A 247 -1.16 -11.10 1.03
N GLY A 248 -1.15 -10.57 2.25
CA GLY A 248 -0.73 -9.19 2.52
C GLY A 248 -1.78 -8.15 2.13
N ILE A 249 -3.04 -8.57 2.09
CA ILE A 249 -4.18 -7.71 1.71
C ILE A 249 -4.61 -6.80 2.85
N GLY A 250 -4.75 -7.34 4.07
CA GLY A 250 -5.15 -6.59 5.26
C GLY A 250 -3.95 -6.16 6.09
N TRP A 251 -3.93 -4.92 6.60
CA TRP A 251 -2.78 -4.41 7.33
C TRP A 251 -2.47 -5.16 8.63
N VAL A 252 -3.49 -5.73 9.29
CA VAL A 252 -3.33 -6.53 10.52
C VAL A 252 -2.83 -7.96 10.28
N ASP A 253 -2.82 -8.42 9.03
CA ASP A 253 -2.59 -9.83 8.73
C ASP A 253 -1.17 -10.26 9.17
N SER A 254 -1.09 -11.43 9.79
CA SER A 254 0.16 -12.08 10.23
C SER A 254 0.77 -12.97 9.15
N GLU A 255 0.03 -13.24 8.09
CA GLU A 255 0.39 -14.19 7.04
C GLU A 255 0.77 -13.51 5.72
N GLY A 256 0.80 -12.18 5.69
CA GLY A 256 0.99 -11.42 4.45
C GLY A 256 2.40 -11.40 3.89
N ALA A 257 3.41 -11.57 4.74
CA ALA A 257 4.81 -11.54 4.34
C ALA A 257 5.19 -12.75 3.48
N PHE A 258 6.04 -12.50 2.47
CA PHE A 258 6.44 -13.48 1.46
C PHE A 258 7.98 -13.52 1.31
N SER A 259 8.50 -14.57 0.68
CA SER A 259 9.91 -14.65 0.28
C SER A 259 10.04 -14.39 -1.21
N PHE A 260 11.16 -13.83 -1.65
CA PHE A 260 11.43 -13.68 -3.08
C PHE A 260 11.69 -15.05 -3.73
N ASP A 261 10.99 -15.36 -4.81
CA ASP A 261 11.12 -16.63 -5.55
C ASP A 261 11.52 -16.41 -7.03
N GLY A 262 11.43 -15.17 -7.50
CA GLY A 262 11.67 -14.80 -8.88
C GLY A 262 10.54 -15.27 -9.80
N ALA A 263 10.29 -14.44 -10.80
CA ALA A 263 9.35 -14.69 -11.86
C ALA A 263 10.05 -14.68 -13.23
N SER A 264 9.38 -15.28 -14.21
CA SER A 264 9.74 -15.04 -15.61
C SER A 264 9.61 -13.55 -15.94
N SER A 265 10.36 -13.09 -16.93
CA SER A 265 10.35 -11.68 -17.34
C SER A 265 8.96 -11.16 -17.75
N ASP A 266 8.06 -12.04 -18.16
CA ASP A 266 6.65 -11.77 -18.46
C ASP A 266 5.69 -11.84 -17.25
N GLY A 267 6.19 -12.27 -16.09
CA GLY A 267 5.42 -12.46 -14.84
C GLY A 267 4.50 -13.68 -14.85
N MET A 268 4.54 -14.53 -15.89
CA MET A 268 3.60 -15.65 -16.04
C MET A 268 3.98 -16.90 -15.25
N ARG A 269 5.27 -17.09 -14.97
CA ARG A 269 5.82 -18.21 -14.19
C ARG A 269 6.51 -17.66 -12.94
N GLU A 270 6.46 -18.43 -11.86
CA GLU A 270 7.07 -18.14 -10.56
C GLU A 270 7.80 -19.40 -10.08
N GLY A 271 8.87 -19.24 -9.30
CA GLY A 271 9.55 -20.36 -8.65
C GLY A 271 10.13 -21.38 -9.61
N CYS A 272 10.22 -21.04 -10.91
CA CYS A 272 10.73 -21.93 -11.94
C CYS A 272 12.25 -22.00 -11.96
N ARG A 273 12.91 -21.38 -10.97
CA ARG A 273 14.36 -21.22 -10.84
C ARG A 273 14.97 -20.37 -11.96
N PRO A 274 16.15 -19.76 -11.73
CA PRO A 274 16.80 -18.93 -12.74
C PRO A 274 17.14 -19.67 -14.04
N ILE A 275 17.46 -20.97 -13.97
CA ILE A 275 17.79 -21.78 -15.15
C ILE A 275 16.63 -21.91 -16.15
N LEU A 276 15.38 -21.76 -15.69
CA LEU A 276 14.20 -21.75 -16.57
C LEU A 276 13.66 -20.33 -16.83
N GLY A 277 14.45 -19.30 -16.52
CA GLY A 277 14.13 -17.89 -16.76
C GLY A 277 13.42 -17.16 -15.62
N CYS A 278 13.23 -17.79 -14.44
CA CYS A 278 12.66 -17.12 -13.27
C CYS A 278 13.75 -16.45 -12.43
N SER A 279 14.23 -15.29 -12.89
CA SER A 279 15.24 -14.48 -12.18
C SER A 279 14.75 -13.08 -11.79
N THR A 280 13.56 -12.68 -12.23
CA THR A 280 13.04 -11.34 -11.99
C THR A 280 12.18 -11.30 -10.74
N ALA A 281 12.72 -10.78 -9.63
CA ALA A 281 11.96 -10.63 -8.40
C ALA A 281 11.11 -9.36 -8.39
N ILE A 282 11.62 -8.24 -8.93
CA ILE A 282 10.97 -6.93 -8.76
C ILE A 282 10.11 -6.59 -9.96
N ASN A 283 8.86 -6.22 -9.70
CA ASN A 283 7.92 -5.60 -10.63
C ASN A 283 7.53 -6.42 -11.87
N ALA A 284 7.81 -7.73 -11.87
CA ALA A 284 7.29 -8.65 -12.88
C ALA A 284 5.82 -9.01 -12.62
N LYS A 285 5.48 -9.26 -11.36
CA LYS A 285 4.16 -9.66 -10.86
C LYS A 285 3.97 -9.23 -9.41
N ASN A 286 2.73 -9.23 -8.88
CA ASN A 286 2.43 -8.86 -7.49
C ASN A 286 1.85 -10.00 -6.63
N ASP A 287 1.69 -11.19 -7.20
CA ASP A 287 1.43 -12.45 -6.50
C ASP A 287 2.76 -13.01 -5.97
N ASN A 288 3.05 -12.79 -4.69
CA ASN A 288 4.27 -13.21 -3.97
C ASN A 288 5.60 -12.51 -4.34
N GLU A 289 5.55 -11.40 -5.07
CA GLU A 289 6.74 -10.62 -5.39
C GLU A 289 6.56 -9.12 -5.09
N PRO A 290 7.65 -8.35 -4.89
CA PRO A 290 7.59 -6.89 -4.80
C PRO A 290 7.03 -6.28 -6.07
N TYR A 291 6.10 -5.35 -5.91
CA TYR A 291 5.43 -4.72 -7.04
C TYR A 291 5.08 -3.27 -6.72
N SER A 292 5.31 -2.40 -7.69
CA SER A 292 5.03 -0.97 -7.59
C SER A 292 4.55 -0.43 -8.93
N PHE A 293 3.63 0.53 -8.89
CA PHE A 293 3.13 1.20 -10.09
C PHE A 293 4.08 2.30 -10.60
N HIS A 294 5.19 2.52 -9.89
CA HIS A 294 6.20 3.48 -10.27
C HIS A 294 7.18 2.89 -11.29
N ILE A 295 7.08 3.32 -12.54
CA ILE A 295 8.00 2.94 -13.62
C ILE A 295 9.16 3.95 -13.64
N GLY A 296 10.41 3.47 -13.71
CA GLY A 296 11.57 4.33 -13.96
C GLY A 296 12.49 4.57 -12.76
N LEU A 297 13.23 3.53 -12.39
CA LEU A 297 14.68 3.61 -12.15
C LEU A 297 15.34 2.46 -12.91
#